data_AF-A0A8H4EPG6-F1
#
_entry.id   AF-A0A8H4EPG6-F1
#
_cell.length_a   1.000
_cell.length_b   1.000
_cell.length_c   1.000
_cell.angle_alpha   90.00
_cell.angle_beta   90.00
_cell.angle_gamma   90.00
#
_symmetry.space_group_name_H-M   'P 1'
#
loop_
_entity.id
_entity.type
_entity.pdbx_description
1 polymer ?
#
loop_
_entity_poly.entity_id
_entity_poly.type
_entity_poly.pdbx_seq_one_letter_code
_entity_poly.pdbx_strand_id
1 'polypeptide(L)'
;MDLPTAWNRDDKSIYLSVYSSGLRVNYEGLGKSQKESGIIRANHPIPSQCKLFYFEVDIINEGKNKIIGIGFCEKEVNLNRIPGD
;
A
#
# COMPACT_ATOMS: atom_id res chain seq x y z
N MET A 1 15.11 -7.48 -14.75
CA MET A 1 14.95 -6.44 -13.70
C MET A 1 13.50 -6.08 -13.73
N ASP A 2 12.81 -6.28 -12.62
CA ASP A 2 11.35 -6.18 -12.58
C ASP A 2 10.95 -4.82 -12.02
N LEU A 3 10.01 -4.16 -12.70
CA LEU A 3 9.43 -2.90 -12.26
C LEU A 3 8.22 -3.19 -11.34
N PRO A 4 7.91 -2.29 -10.39
CA PRO A 4 6.63 -2.35 -9.69
C PRO A 4 5.48 -2.17 -10.68
N THR A 5 4.64 -3.19 -10.82
CA THR A 5 3.51 -3.19 -11.76
C THR A 5 2.17 -3.46 -11.08
N ALA A 6 2.19 -3.94 -9.83
CA ALA A 6 0.99 -4.26 -9.06
C ALA A 6 1.30 -4.23 -7.56
N TRP A 7 0.24 -4.27 -6.74
CA TRP A 7 0.35 -4.51 -5.31
C TRP A 7 0.76 -5.95 -5.01
N ASN A 8 1.59 -6.13 -3.99
CA ASN A 8 2.01 -7.45 -3.53
C ASN A 8 0.92 -8.05 -2.63
N ARG A 9 0.43 -9.24 -2.99
CA ARG A 9 -0.62 -9.93 -2.24
C ARG A 9 -0.13 -10.53 -0.93
N ASP A 10 1.17 -10.82 -0.85
CA ASP A 10 1.82 -11.45 0.30
C ASP A 10 2.51 -10.42 1.21
N ASP A 11 2.86 -9.25 0.68
CA ASP A 11 3.50 -8.16 1.42
C ASP A 11 2.51 -7.02 1.72
N LYS A 12 1.53 -7.34 2.57
CA LYS A 12 0.45 -6.45 3.00
C LYS A 12 0.00 -6.73 4.43
N SER A 13 -0.62 -5.72 5.05
CA SER A 13 -1.36 -5.91 6.30
C SER A 13 -2.52 -6.90 6.14
N ILE A 14 -2.91 -7.53 7.26
CA ILE A 14 -4.10 -8.38 7.34
C ILE A 14 -5.41 -7.61 7.10
N TYR A 15 -5.42 -6.29 7.28
CA TYR A 15 -6.59 -5.45 7.10
C TYR A 15 -6.81 -5.00 5.65
N LEU A 16 -5.97 -5.45 4.72
CA LEU A 16 -6.06 -5.08 3.32
C LEU A 16 -6.31 -6.31 2.46
N SER A 17 -7.15 -6.16 1.43
CA SER A 17 -7.30 -7.14 0.36
C SER A 17 -6.97 -6.52 -0.99
N VAL A 18 -6.56 -7.38 -1.93
CA VAL A 18 -6.17 -6.97 -3.28
C VAL A 18 -7.03 -7.72 -4.28
N TYR A 19 -7.59 -6.98 -5.24
CA TYR A 19 -8.42 -7.56 -6.29
C TYR A 19 -7.59 -8.43 -7.24
N SER A 20 -8.27 -9.23 -8.06
CA SER A 20 -7.65 -10.13 -9.04
C SER A 20 -6.71 -9.43 -10.03
N SER A 21 -6.92 -8.15 -10.32
CA SER A 21 -6.02 -7.35 -11.18
C SER A 21 -4.70 -6.96 -10.51
N GLY A 22 -4.62 -7.01 -9.17
CA GLY A 22 -3.45 -6.53 -8.43
C GLY A 22 -3.34 -5.01 -8.31
N LEU A 23 -4.26 -4.24 -8.90
CA LEU A 23 -4.17 -2.76 -8.95
C LEU A 23 -5.13 -2.05 -7.98
N ARG A 24 -6.11 -2.78 -7.44
CA ARG A 24 -7.09 -2.23 -6.50
C ARG A 24 -6.91 -2.88 -5.14
N VAL A 25 -6.74 -2.03 -4.13
CA VAL A 25 -6.71 -2.40 -2.71
C VAL A 25 -8.02 -2.00 -2.05
N ASN A 26 -8.48 -2.80 -1.10
CA ASN A 26 -9.61 -2.48 -0.23
C ASN A 26 -9.20 -2.61 1.23
N TYR A 27 -9.72 -1.71 2.07
CA TYR A 27 -9.59 -1.81 3.52
C TYR A 27 -10.74 -2.64 4.09
N GLU A 28 -10.42 -3.66 4.88
CA GLU A 28 -11.36 -4.62 5.47
C GLU A 28 -11.35 -4.59 7.01
N GLY A 29 -10.51 -3.75 7.62
CA GLY A 29 -10.51 -3.54 9.06
C GLY A 29 -11.76 -2.78 9.54
N LEU A 30 -11.97 -2.79 10.86
CA LEU A 30 -13.10 -2.06 11.48
C LEU A 30 -12.82 -0.56 11.61
N GLY A 31 -11.55 -0.14 11.49
CA GLY A 31 -11.13 1.26 11.58
C GLY A 31 -11.36 1.88 12.95
N LYS A 32 -11.34 1.08 14.02
CA LYS A 32 -11.65 1.53 15.40
C LYS A 32 -10.47 2.23 16.07
N SER A 33 -9.24 1.96 15.64
CA SER A 33 -8.03 2.58 16.17
C SER A 33 -6.94 2.68 15.10
N GLN A 34 -5.96 3.56 15.31
CA GLN A 34 -4.79 3.66 14.42
C GLN A 34 -3.99 2.36 14.34
N LYS A 35 -4.08 1.47 15.34
CA LYS A 35 -3.43 0.14 15.32
C LYS A 35 -4.05 -0.81 14.29
N GLU A 36 -5.25 -0.49 13.80
CA GLU A 36 -5.91 -1.20 12.70
C GLU A 36 -5.58 -0.58 11.33
N SER A 37 -4.59 0.31 11.25
CA SER A 37 -4.07 0.79 9.97
C SER A 37 -3.31 -0.31 9.25
N GLY A 38 -3.27 -0.24 7.92
CA GLY A 38 -2.60 -1.23 7.10
C GLY A 38 -1.82 -0.58 5.96
N ILE A 39 -0.62 -1.08 5.73
CA ILE A 39 0.25 -0.76 4.59
C ILE A 39 0.27 -1.97 3.66
N ILE A 40 0.40 -1.70 2.37
CA ILE A 40 0.70 -2.67 1.32
C ILE A 40 1.84 -2.12 0.46
N ARG A 41 2.77 -3.00 0.05
CA ARG A 41 3.85 -2.64 -0.87
C ARG A 41 3.57 -3.12 -2.29
N ALA A 42 4.27 -2.54 -3.26
CA ALA A 42 4.30 -3.06 -4.63
C ALA A 42 5.00 -4.43 -4.70
N ASN A 43 4.75 -5.18 -5.77
CA ASN A 43 5.37 -6.49 -6.02
C ASN A 43 6.89 -6.45 -6.15
N HIS A 44 7.46 -5.30 -6.53
CA HIS A 44 8.90 -5.07 -6.64
C HIS A 44 9.28 -3.68 -6.10
N PRO A 45 10.51 -3.49 -5.60
CA PRO A 45 11.02 -2.16 -5.30
C PRO A 45 11.29 -1.36 -6.58
N ILE A 46 11.40 -0.03 -6.45
CA ILE A 46 11.84 0.84 -7.55
C ILE A 46 13.32 0.52 -7.84
N PRO A 47 13.69 0.13 -9.07
CA PRO A 47 15.10 -0.13 -9.41
C PRO A 47 15.94 1.13 -9.30
N SER A 48 17.17 1.01 -8.79
CA SER A 48 18.10 2.15 -8.63
C SER A 48 18.51 2.81 -9.95
N GLN A 49 18.33 2.10 -11.07
CA GLN A 49 18.57 2.63 -12.41
C GLN A 49 17.47 3.60 -12.87
N CYS A 50 16.30 3.61 -12.20
CA CYS A 50 15.25 4.58 -12.42
C CYS A 50 15.68 5.94 -11.85
N LYS A 51 16.16 6.84 -12.73
CA LYS A 51 16.48 8.22 -12.35
C LYS A 51 15.24 9.04 -11.94
N LEU A 52 14.10 8.69 -12.53
CA LEU A 52 12.79 9.23 -12.21
C LEU A 52 11.81 8.07 -12.22
N PHE A 53 11.03 7.94 -11.15
CA PHE A 53 9.94 6.98 -11.04
C PHE A 53 8.65 7.73 -10.76
N TYR A 54 7.57 7.31 -11.40
CA TYR A 54 6.27 7.94 -11.30
C TYR A 54 5.18 6.88 -11.16
N PHE A 55 4.24 7.14 -10.25
CA PHE A 55 3.02 6.36 -10.10
C PHE A 55 1.90 7.29 -9.62
N GLU A 56 0.67 6.91 -9.93
CA GLU A 56 -0.53 7.59 -9.47
C GLU A 56 -1.39 6.61 -8.68
N VAL A 57 -2.22 7.14 -7.78
CA VAL A 57 -3.22 6.39 -7.04
C VAL A 57 -4.53 7.15 -7.13
N ASP A 58 -5.58 6.48 -7.62
CA ASP A 58 -6.93 7.02 -7.64
C ASP A 58 -7.68 6.63 -6.35
N ILE A 59 -8.25 7.63 -5.68
CA ILE A 59 -9.01 7.44 -4.44
C ILE A 59 -10.48 7.21 -4.79
N ILE A 60 -10.85 5.93 -4.96
CA ILE A 60 -12.23 5.53 -5.30
C ILE A 60 -13.20 5.74 -4.12
N ASN A 61 -12.72 5.58 -2.88
CA ASN A 61 -13.50 5.74 -1.66
C ASN A 61 -12.60 6.21 -0.50
N GLU A 62 -12.91 7.36 0.08
CA GLU A 62 -12.16 7.94 1.21
C GLU A 62 -12.41 7.20 2.54
N GLY A 63 -13.45 6.36 2.61
CA GLY A 63 -13.83 5.62 3.81
C GLY A 63 -14.37 6.51 4.93
N LYS A 64 -14.69 5.89 6.07
CA LYS A 64 -15.31 6.59 7.21
C LYS A 64 -14.41 7.64 7.85
N ASN A 65 -13.13 7.31 8.02
CA ASN A 65 -12.18 8.14 8.76
C ASN A 65 -11.34 9.05 7.86
N LYS A 66 -11.38 8.87 6.52
CA LYS A 66 -10.62 9.67 5.54
C LYS A 66 -9.11 9.67 5.76
N ILE A 67 -8.58 8.56 6.26
CA ILE A 67 -7.15 8.38 6.51
C ILE A 67 -6.58 7.49 5.41
N ILE A 68 -5.86 8.10 4.47
CA ILE A 68 -5.16 7.40 3.40
C ILE A 68 -3.77 8.01 3.28
N GLY A 69 -2.74 7.20 3.47
CA GLY A 69 -1.34 7.58 3.26
C GLY A 69 -0.80 6.96 1.97
N ILE A 70 -0.17 7.77 1.12
CA ILE A 70 0.49 7.31 -0.11
C ILE A 70 1.95 7.73 -0.02
N GLY A 71 2.87 6.80 -0.27
CA GLY A 71 4.29 7.10 -0.21
C GLY A 71 5.16 5.86 -0.40
N PHE A 72 6.35 5.93 0.18
CA PHE A 72 7.38 4.89 0.08
C PHE A 72 7.77 4.38 1.46
N CYS A 73 8.23 3.14 1.52
CA CYS A 73 8.81 2.56 2.72
C CYS A 73 9.87 1.52 2.36
N GLU A 74 10.78 1.26 3.30
CA GLU A 74 11.70 0.13 3.19
C GLU A 74 10.98 -1.20 3.46
N LYS A 75 11.61 -2.31 3.08
CA LYS A 75 11.05 -3.66 3.16
C LYS A 75 10.81 -4.11 4.60
N GLU A 76 11.57 -3.55 5.54
CA GLU A 76 11.59 -3.92 6.95
C GLU A 76 10.49 -3.19 7.76
N VAL A 77 9.84 -2.18 7.18
CA VAL A 77 8.80 -1.40 7.85
C VAL A 77 7.62 -2.28 8.27
N ASN A 78 7.09 -2.04 9.47
CA ASN A 78 5.92 -2.75 9.98
C ASN A 78 4.66 -2.34 9.20
N LEU A 79 3.91 -3.32 8.70
CA LEU A 79 2.74 -3.07 7.85
C LEU A 79 1.46 -2.69 8.61
N ASN A 80 1.42 -2.76 9.94
CA ASN A 80 0.24 -2.41 10.75
C ASN A 80 0.34 -0.99 11.31
N ARG A 81 0.66 -0.04 10.43
CA ARG A 81 0.90 1.39 10.71
C ARG A 81 0.42 2.23 9.53
N ILE A 82 0.73 3.52 9.53
CA ILE A 82 0.53 4.41 8.38
C ILE A 82 1.93 4.77 7.81
N PRO A 83 2.07 4.93 6.48
CA PRO A 83 3.34 5.40 5.92
C PRO A 83 3.74 6.76 6.51
N GLY A 84 4.94 6.84 7.09
CA GLY A 84 5.49 8.07 7.68
C GLY A 84 5.35 8.21 9.20
N ASP A 85 4.68 7.28 9.88
CA ASP A 85 4.69 7.13 11.36
C ASP A 85 5.95 6.40 11.86
#